data_AF-A0AAE4AUM9-F1
#
_entry.id   AF-A0AAE4AUM9-F1
#
_cell.length_a   1.000
_cell.length_b   1.000
_cell.length_c   1.000
_cell.angle_alpha   90.00
_cell.angle_beta   90.00
_cell.angle_gamma   90.00
#
_symmetry.space_group_name_H-M   'P 1'
#
loop_
_entity.id
_entity.type
_entity.pdbx_description
1 polymer ?
#
loop_
_entity_poly.entity_id
_entity_poly.type
_entity_poly.pdbx_seq_one_letter_code
_entity_poly.pdbx_strand_id
1 'polypeptide(L)'
;MTARDLTEADARPILAALVARSPYRAGLEPMMDDIVRIALANTQLREALARVASRSGVATTGRVTNAELGSDRKLLAVYLEHVFFASPGFLASVGEWPVGRMPDAR
;
A
#
# COMPACT_ATOMS: atom_id res chain seq x y z
N MET A 1 -25.07 -11.35 5.79
CA MET A 1 -24.94 -10.20 4.86
C MET A 1 -23.58 -10.33 4.22
N THR A 2 -23.49 -10.95 3.04
CA THR A 2 -22.23 -11.19 2.33
C THR A 2 -21.69 -9.83 1.87
N ALA A 3 -20.59 -9.39 2.48
CA ALA A 3 -19.89 -8.19 2.05
C ALA A 3 -19.49 -8.39 0.58
N ARG A 4 -19.82 -7.40 -0.27
CA ARG A 4 -19.34 -7.34 -1.64
C ARG A 4 -17.83 -7.56 -1.64
N ASP A 5 -17.35 -8.52 -2.42
CA ASP A 5 -15.91 -8.75 -2.57
C ASP A 5 -15.24 -7.47 -3.05
N LEU A 6 -14.24 -7.01 -2.31
CA LEU A 6 -13.47 -5.82 -2.66
C LEU A 6 -12.70 -6.08 -3.95
N THR A 7 -12.95 -5.27 -4.97
CA THR A 7 -12.25 -5.40 -6.25
C THR A 7 -10.98 -4.55 -6.28
N GLU A 8 -10.09 -4.81 -7.24
CA GLU A 8 -8.96 -3.93 -7.51
C GLU A 8 -9.41 -2.50 -7.86
N ALA A 9 -10.52 -2.35 -8.58
CA ALA A 9 -11.07 -1.05 -8.94
C ALA A 9 -11.53 -0.24 -7.71
N ASP A 10 -11.94 -0.92 -6.63
CA ASP A 10 -12.29 -0.28 -5.36
C ASP A 10 -11.04 0.04 -4.52
N ALA A 11 -10.06 -0.89 -4.49
CA ALA A 11 -8.87 -0.80 -3.65
C ALA A 11 -7.84 0.21 -4.17
N ARG A 12 -7.58 0.23 -5.49
CA ARG A 12 -6.52 1.03 -6.10
C ARG A 12 -6.67 2.54 -5.83
N PRO A 13 -7.85 3.17 -5.97
CA PRO A 13 -8.01 4.59 -5.66
C PRO A 13 -7.71 4.94 -4.20
N ILE A 14 -8.09 4.07 -3.26
CA ILE A 14 -7.83 4.26 -1.83
C ILE A 14 -6.33 4.18 -1.55
N LEU A 15 -5.66 3.15 -2.08
CA LEU A 15 -4.22 2.96 -1.92
C LEU A 15 -3.42 4.08 -2.60
N ALA A 16 -3.83 4.54 -3.78
CA ALA A 16 -3.22 5.67 -4.46
C ALA A 16 -3.33 6.96 -3.63
N ALA A 17 -4.50 7.25 -3.06
CA ALA A 17 -4.69 8.41 -2.18
C ALA A 17 -3.85 8.31 -0.89
N LEU A 18 -3.64 7.10 -0.36
CA LEU A 18 -2.76 6.87 0.79
C LEU A 18 -1.29 7.05 0.44
N VAL A 19 -0.84 6.50 -0.69
CA VAL A 19 0.53 6.65 -1.20
C VAL A 19 0.85 8.12 -1.46
N ALA A 20 -0.06 8.87 -2.08
CA ALA A 20 0.14 10.30 -2.33
C ALA A 20 0.32 11.13 -1.05
N ARG A 21 -0.23 10.67 0.08
CA ARG A 21 -0.10 11.28 1.41
C ARG A 21 1.08 10.74 2.22
N SER A 22 1.74 9.67 1.76
CA SER A 22 2.83 9.01 2.46
C SER A 22 4.13 9.83 2.33
N PRO A 23 4.97 9.91 3.38
CA PRO A 23 6.32 10.48 3.25
C PRO A 23 7.20 9.67 2.27
N TYR A 24 6.83 8.42 1.99
CA TYR A 24 7.57 7.51 1.09
C TYR A 24 7.03 7.49 -0.34
N ARG A 25 6.17 8.46 -0.72
CA ARG A 25 5.47 8.49 -2.01
C ARG A 25 6.37 8.18 -3.21
N ALA A 26 7.56 8.78 -3.27
CA ALA A 26 8.46 8.66 -4.43
C ALA A 26 8.98 7.23 -4.63
N GLY A 27 9.15 6.47 -3.54
CA GLY A 27 9.54 5.06 -3.61
C GLY A 27 8.36 4.12 -3.79
N LEU A 28 7.17 4.51 -3.35
CA LEU A 28 5.96 3.69 -3.40
C LEU A 28 5.19 3.80 -4.73
N GLU A 29 5.20 4.98 -5.37
CA GLU A 29 4.48 5.23 -6.63
C GLU A 29 4.81 4.20 -7.74
N PRO A 30 6.10 3.85 -8.00
CA PRO A 30 6.44 2.85 -9.01
C PRO A 30 5.96 1.43 -8.67
N MET A 31 5.65 1.17 -7.39
CA MET A 31 5.27 -0.15 -6.86
C MET A 31 3.75 -0.32 -6.71
N MET A 32 2.94 0.59 -7.29
CA MET A 32 1.49 0.60 -7.07
C MET A 32 0.82 -0.74 -7.36
N ASP A 33 1.23 -1.41 -8.43
CA ASP A 33 0.64 -2.71 -8.81
C ASP A 33 0.91 -3.80 -7.77
N ASP A 34 2.13 -3.85 -7.24
CA ASP A 34 2.49 -4.76 -6.14
C ASP A 34 1.78 -4.39 -4.84
N ILE A 35 1.67 -3.11 -4.52
CA ILE A 35 0.96 -2.62 -3.35
C ILE A 35 -0.51 -3.05 -3.40
N VAL A 36 -1.16 -2.97 -4.56
CA VAL A 36 -2.55 -3.41 -4.74
C VAL A 36 -2.65 -4.93 -4.61
N ARG A 37 -1.78 -5.66 -5.32
CA ARG A 37 -1.77 -7.13 -5.33
C ARG A 37 -1.57 -7.71 -3.92
N ILE A 38 -0.59 -7.21 -3.17
CA ILE A 38 -0.29 -7.66 -1.80
C ILE A 38 -1.45 -7.32 -0.86
N ALA A 39 -2.03 -6.12 -0.98
CA ALA A 39 -3.15 -5.71 -0.14
C ALA A 39 -4.40 -6.59 -0.34
N LEU A 40 -4.71 -6.98 -1.58
CA LEU A 40 -5.83 -7.87 -1.89
C LEU A 40 -5.58 -9.33 -1.48
N ALA A 41 -4.33 -9.77 -1.52
CA ALA A 41 -3.94 -11.11 -1.04
C ALA A 41 -3.95 -11.23 0.49
N ASN A 42 -3.80 -10.11 1.21
CA ASN A 42 -3.82 -10.09 2.67
C ASN A 42 -5.25 -9.86 3.20
N THR A 43 -5.82 -10.86 3.88
CA THR A 43 -7.19 -10.79 4.39
C THR A 43 -7.44 -9.59 5.32
N GLN A 44 -6.49 -9.25 6.21
CA GLN A 44 -6.64 -8.13 7.14
C GLN A 44 -6.66 -6.78 6.40
N LEU A 45 -5.78 -6.61 5.41
CA LEU A 45 -5.76 -5.41 4.56
C LEU A 45 -6.99 -5.33 3.68
N ARG A 46 -7.42 -6.44 3.08
CA ARG A 46 -8.63 -6.51 2.27
C ARG A 46 -9.87 -6.10 3.07
N GLU A 47 -10.02 -6.59 4.30
CA GLU A 47 -11.14 -6.19 5.16
C GLU A 47 -11.07 -4.72 5.58
N ALA A 48 -9.87 -4.22 5.90
CA ALA A 48 -9.67 -2.81 6.22
C ALA A 48 -10.03 -1.91 5.02
N LEU A 49 -9.58 -2.27 3.83
CA LEU A 49 -9.91 -1.56 2.59
C LEU A 49 -11.41 -1.65 2.27
N ALA A 50 -12.06 -2.78 2.51
CA ALA A 50 -13.51 -2.91 2.35
C ALA A 50 -14.28 -1.96 3.30
N ARG A 51 -13.86 -1.86 4.57
CA ARG A 51 -14.44 -0.90 5.53
C ARG A 51 -14.18 0.56 5.14
N VAL A 52 -13.01 0.86 4.58
CA VAL A 52 -12.73 2.21 4.06
C VAL A 52 -13.59 2.49 2.84
N ALA A 53 -13.64 1.57 1.87
CA ALA A 53 -14.46 1.69 0.66
C ALA A 53 -15.94 1.90 0.98
N SER A 54 -16.50 1.20 1.98
CA SER A 54 -17.89 1.38 2.39
C SER A 54 -18.19 2.74 3.04
N ARG A 55 -17.17 3.41 3.59
CA ARG A 55 -17.28 4.73 4.23
C ARG A 55 -16.92 5.87 3.27
N SER A 56 -16.10 5.59 2.27
CA SER A 56 -15.38 6.61 1.52
C SER A 56 -16.00 6.89 0.16
N GLY A 57 -16.04 8.17 -0.21
CA GLY A 57 -16.37 8.60 -1.57
C GLY A 57 -15.18 8.60 -2.52
N VAL A 58 -14.09 7.87 -2.21
CA VAL A 58 -12.78 8.04 -2.85
C VAL A 58 -12.81 7.75 -4.36
N ALA A 59 -13.62 6.79 -4.80
CA ALA A 59 -13.82 6.54 -6.22
C ALA A 59 -14.35 7.78 -6.97
N THR A 60 -15.05 8.67 -6.28
CA THR A 60 -15.62 9.91 -6.82
C THR A 60 -14.73 11.13 -6.55
N THR A 61 -14.09 11.21 -5.38
CA THR A 61 -13.36 12.42 -4.93
C THR A 61 -11.84 12.33 -5.11
N GLY A 62 -11.30 11.13 -5.32
CA GLY A 62 -9.86 10.86 -5.36
C GLY A 62 -9.14 11.13 -4.03
N ARG A 63 -9.87 11.36 -2.93
CA ARG A 63 -9.31 11.77 -1.64
C ARG A 63 -9.86 10.89 -0.54
N VAL A 64 -8.96 10.42 0.33
CA VAL A 64 -9.30 9.74 1.58
C VAL A 64 -9.04 10.70 2.75
N THR A 65 -10.00 10.86 3.65
CA THR A 65 -9.89 11.64 4.88
C THR A 65 -9.52 10.76 6.08
N ASN A 66 -9.02 11.36 7.17
CA ASN A 66 -8.71 10.61 8.40
C ASN A 66 -9.97 10.00 9.03
N ALA A 67 -11.14 10.62 8.85
CA ALA A 67 -12.41 10.10 9.35
C ALA A 67 -12.81 8.81 8.63
N GLU A 68 -12.66 8.76 7.31
CA GLU A 68 -12.95 7.57 6.49
C GLU A 68 -11.99 6.40 6.78
N LEU A 69 -10.74 6.70 7.13
CA LEU A 69 -9.77 5.67 7.55
C LEU A 69 -10.11 5.09 8.94
N GLY A 70 -10.63 5.90 9.85
CA GLY A 70 -10.97 5.49 11.20
C GLY A 70 -9.85 4.71 11.91
N SER A 71 -10.20 3.60 12.54
CA SER A 71 -9.27 2.70 13.23
C SER A 71 -8.28 1.98 12.30
N ASP A 72 -8.58 1.88 11.01
CA ASP A 72 -7.75 1.15 10.04
C ASP A 72 -6.54 1.97 9.57
N ARG A 73 -6.50 3.28 9.89
CA ARG A 73 -5.43 4.20 9.49
C ARG A 73 -4.03 3.66 9.80
N LYS A 74 -3.82 3.18 11.03
CA LYS A 74 -2.49 2.72 11.48
C LYS A 74 -2.05 1.48 10.72
N LEU A 75 -2.96 0.52 10.52
CA LEU A 75 -2.69 -0.69 9.77
C LEU A 75 -2.25 -0.37 8.33
N LEU A 76 -3.00 0.51 7.66
CA LEU A 76 -2.71 0.89 6.27
C LEU A 76 -1.39 1.69 6.15
N ALA A 77 -1.07 2.52 7.14
CA ALA A 77 0.21 3.24 7.17
C ALA A 77 1.41 2.30 7.37
N VAL A 78 1.33 1.39 8.37
CA VAL A 78 2.37 0.39 8.64
C VAL A 78 2.58 -0.53 7.44
N TYR A 79 1.52 -0.87 6.73
CA TYR A 79 1.63 -1.63 5.50
C TYR A 79 2.48 -0.91 4.44
N LEU A 80 2.19 0.38 4.17
CA LEU A 80 2.98 1.16 3.20
C LEU A 80 4.44 1.35 3.64
N GLU A 81 4.67 1.55 4.93
CA GLU A 81 6.02 1.56 5.51
C GLU A 81 6.76 0.24 5.23
N HIS A 82 6.11 -0.88 5.49
CA HIS A 82 6.71 -2.20 5.27
C HIS A 82 7.06 -2.42 3.79
N VAL A 83 6.17 -2.06 2.86
CA VAL A 83 6.46 -2.15 1.43
C VAL A 83 7.64 -1.25 1.05
N PHE A 84 7.69 -0.02 1.55
CA PHE A 84 8.81 0.89 1.26
C PHE A 84 10.15 0.33 1.76
N PHE A 85 10.20 -0.15 3.00
CA PHE A 85 11.44 -0.69 3.57
C PHE A 85 11.86 -2.03 2.95
N ALA A 86 10.94 -2.77 2.35
CA ALA A 86 11.25 -3.95 1.55
C ALA A 86 11.51 -3.62 0.06
N SER A 87 11.43 -2.36 -0.35
CA SER A 87 11.58 -1.98 -1.75
C SER A 87 13.03 -2.11 -2.24
N PRO A 88 13.27 -2.50 -3.50
CA PRO A 88 14.62 -2.52 -4.07
C PRO A 88 15.34 -1.17 -3.97
N GLY A 89 14.61 -0.06 -4.12
CA GLY A 89 15.17 1.29 -4.02
C GLY A 89 15.70 1.61 -2.61
N PHE A 90 14.91 1.29 -1.58
CA PHE A 90 15.37 1.46 -0.20
C PHE A 90 16.52 0.51 0.12
N LEU A 91 16.38 -0.78 -0.21
CA LEU A 91 17.42 -1.78 0.05
C LEU A 91 18.74 -1.42 -0.65
N ALA A 92 18.70 -0.87 -1.86
CA ALA A 92 19.90 -0.37 -2.54
C ALA A 92 20.55 0.81 -1.80
N SER A 93 19.75 1.72 -1.22
CA SER A 93 20.26 2.86 -0.45
C SER A 93 20.99 2.47 0.83
N VAL A 94 20.67 1.31 1.41
CA VAL A 94 21.33 0.77 2.61
C VAL A 94 22.37 -0.31 2.30
N GLY A 95 22.66 -0.57 1.02
CA GLY A 95 23.66 -1.56 0.59
C GLY A 95 23.19 -3.02 0.64
N GLU A 96 21.89 -3.26 0.81
CA GLU A 96 21.28 -4.60 0.93
C GLU A 96 20.69 -5.12 -0.41
N TRP A 97 20.84 -4.36 -1.50
CA TRP A 97 20.39 -4.74 -2.84
C TRP A 97 21.45 -4.52 -3.93
N PRO A 98 21.59 -5.43 -4.92
CA PRO A 98 20.82 -6.66 -5.11
C PRO A 98 21.18 -7.75 -4.09
N VAL A 99 20.17 -8.48 -3.61
CA VAL A 99 20.35 -9.65 -2.77
C VAL A 99 21.15 -10.68 -3.57
N GLY A 100 22.38 -10.97 -3.15
CA GLY A 100 23.25 -11.93 -3.81
C GLY A 100 24.35 -11.36 -4.70
N ARG A 101 24.77 -10.08 -4.54
CA ARG A 101 26.13 -9.71 -4.97
C ARG A 101 27.12 -10.50 -4.11
N MET A 102 27.50 -11.69 -4.56
CA MET A 102 28.75 -12.30 -4.15
C MET A 102 29.84 -11.24 -4.34
N PRO A 103 30.72 -10.99 -3.36
CA PRO A 103 31.90 -10.19 -3.62
C PRO A 103 32.58 -10.80 -4.84
N ASP A 104 32.83 -9.99 -5.87
CA ASP A 104 33.64 -10.41 -6.99
C ASP A 104 34.93 -10.98 -6.38
N ALA A 105 35.18 -12.26 -6.63
CA ALA A 105 36.48 -12.84 -6.35
C ALA A 105 37.45 -12.22 -7.35
N ARG A 106 38.02 -11.06 -7.02
CA ARG A 106 39.33 -10.54 -7.46
C ARG A 106 39.66 -9.19 -6.82
#